data_AF-A0A3D1H3V3-F1
#
_entry.id   AF-A0A3D1H3V3-F1
#
_cell.length_a   1.000
_cell.length_b   1.000
_cell.length_c   1.000
_cell.angle_alpha   90.00
_cell.angle_beta   90.00
_cell.angle_gamma   90.00
#
_symmetry.space_group_name_H-M   'P 1'
#
loop_
_entity.id
_entity.type
_entity.pdbx_description
1 polymer ?
#
loop_
_entity_poly.entity_id
_entity_poly.type
_entity_poly.pdbx_seq_one_letter_code
_entity_poly.pdbx_strand_id
1 'polypeptide(L)'
;MKMCLAVILFFLTLETNAAFLMPSGTQQRIQCTDDSTSGIRKPCNYPSGNYETISTDQLQPKSVFDWVDSIATAMGVPPGFVKDVGRNESKWPKPNNLNYLIPNGDLQIMPATYKIWYKKLGLTGGKTRYNYLIVGIAYLKYCKDQGDGTWRQARYIYARGRWKNPSQWTKLEHRFMSDIDWKLYD
;
A
#
# COMPACT_ATOMS: atom_id res chain seq x y z
N MET A 1 -33.07 28.38 -25.39
CA MET A 1 -32.86 28.67 -23.95
C MET A 1 -31.58 27.96 -23.51
N LYS A 2 -30.58 28.74 -23.10
CA LYS A 2 -29.30 28.30 -22.52
C LYS A 2 -29.42 28.33 -20.99
N MET A 3 -29.02 27.26 -20.32
CA MET A 3 -28.34 27.22 -18.99
C MET A 3 -27.73 25.80 -18.91
N CYS A 4 -26.43 25.57 -19.13
CA CYS A 4 -25.30 25.78 -18.21
C CYS A 4 -25.54 25.25 -16.79
N LEU A 5 -25.06 24.03 -16.51
CA LEU A 5 -24.41 23.71 -15.24
C LEU A 5 -23.18 22.84 -15.52
N ALA A 6 -22.03 23.50 -15.54
CA ALA A 6 -20.72 22.87 -15.44
C ALA A 6 -20.41 22.71 -13.95
N VAL A 7 -20.07 21.50 -13.51
CA VAL A 7 -19.37 21.31 -12.23
C VAL A 7 -18.28 20.24 -12.41
N ILE A 8 -17.08 20.77 -12.71
CA ILE A 8 -15.79 20.39 -12.14
C ILE A 8 -15.27 18.98 -12.51
N LEU A 9 -14.66 18.90 -13.70
CA LEU A 9 -13.39 18.18 -13.87
C LEU A 9 -12.32 18.94 -13.07
N PHE A 10 -11.76 18.33 -12.03
CA PHE A 10 -10.51 18.81 -11.42
C PHE A 10 -9.49 17.67 -11.34
N PHE A 11 -8.46 17.85 -12.16
CA PHE A 11 -7.09 17.36 -12.12
C PHE A 11 -6.68 16.38 -11.02
N LEU A 12 -6.19 15.21 -11.45
CA LEU A 12 -4.90 14.68 -10.97
C LEU A 12 -4.15 14.08 -12.17
N THR A 13 -3.57 14.95 -13.01
CA THR A 13 -2.30 14.63 -13.66
C THR A 13 -1.21 14.82 -12.61
N LEU A 14 -0.94 13.79 -11.82
CA LEU A 14 0.29 13.70 -11.06
C LEU A 14 1.30 13.01 -11.96
N GLU A 15 2.16 13.82 -12.57
CA GLU A 15 3.50 13.38 -12.92
C GLU A 15 4.16 12.91 -11.63
N THR A 16 4.13 11.61 -11.36
CA THR A 16 4.93 11.02 -10.29
C THR A 16 6.36 10.93 -10.79
N ASN A 17 7.09 12.04 -10.67
CA ASN A 17 8.48 11.94 -10.28
C ASN A 17 8.48 11.23 -8.93
N ALA A 18 8.79 9.93 -8.92
CA ALA A 18 8.90 9.14 -7.72
C ALA A 18 10.13 9.61 -6.92
N ALA A 19 10.00 10.74 -6.23
CA ALA A 19 10.83 11.05 -5.09
C ALA A 19 10.39 10.09 -3.98
N PHE A 20 11.13 9.00 -3.87
CA PHE A 20 11.05 8.01 -2.81
C PHE A 20 11.30 8.70 -1.46
N LEU A 21 10.22 9.03 -0.74
CA LEU A 21 10.28 9.57 0.61
C LEU A 21 10.40 8.42 1.61
N MET A 22 11.63 8.22 2.09
CA MET A 22 11.92 7.46 3.31
C MET A 22 11.51 8.26 4.56
N PRO A 23 11.26 7.60 5.72
CA PRO A 23 10.70 8.25 6.89
C PRO A 23 11.72 9.21 7.53
N SER A 24 11.32 10.47 7.69
CA SER A 24 12.10 11.51 8.37
C SER A 24 12.07 11.30 9.88
N GLY A 25 13.10 10.63 10.41
CA GLY A 25 13.63 10.99 11.71
C GLY A 25 14.23 12.41 11.61
N THR A 26 13.71 13.33 12.42
CA THR A 26 14.21 14.70 12.62
C THR A 26 14.11 15.63 11.40
N GLN A 27 12.94 16.26 11.19
CA GLN A 27 12.91 17.49 10.39
C GLN A 27 13.59 18.62 11.17
N GLN A 28 14.82 18.97 10.80
CA GLN A 28 15.35 20.30 11.13
C GLN A 28 14.67 21.31 10.20
N ARG A 29 13.83 22.16 10.78
CA ARG A 29 13.16 23.26 10.09
C ARG A 29 14.21 24.29 9.66
N ILE A 30 14.55 24.31 8.37
CA ILE A 30 15.36 25.39 7.80
C ILE A 30 14.47 26.63 7.73
N GLN A 31 14.71 27.59 8.61
CA GLN A 31 13.98 28.84 8.66
C GLN A 31 14.81 29.89 7.90
N CYS A 32 14.42 30.18 6.67
CA CYS A 32 14.94 31.33 5.94
C CYS A 32 14.19 32.57 6.43
N THR A 33 14.90 33.56 6.99
CA THR A 33 14.33 34.89 7.23
C THR A 33 14.54 35.73 5.98
N ASP A 34 13.46 36.08 5.31
CA ASP A 34 13.48 36.98 4.16
C ASP A 34 13.62 38.42 4.66
N ASP A 35 14.85 38.96 4.68
CA ASP A 35 15.05 40.39 4.86
C ASP A 35 15.13 41.04 3.47
N SER A 36 14.06 41.76 3.14
CA SER A 36 13.76 42.27 1.81
C SER A 36 14.43 43.63 1.60
N THR A 37 15.75 43.66 1.40
CA THR A 37 16.44 44.79 0.73
C THR A 37 17.90 44.47 0.40
N SER A 38 18.14 43.73 -0.68
CA SER A 38 19.29 43.85 -1.60
C SER A 38 19.39 42.58 -2.43
N GLY A 39 19.48 42.71 -3.76
CA GLY A 39 19.42 41.62 -4.73
C GLY A 39 20.63 40.69 -4.77
N ILE A 40 21.16 40.24 -3.63
CA ILE A 40 22.21 39.21 -3.55
C ILE A 40 21.70 38.09 -2.66
N ARG A 41 21.26 36.98 -3.27
CA ARG A 41 20.91 35.76 -2.54
C ARG A 41 22.18 35.22 -1.88
N LYS A 42 22.28 35.28 -0.55
CA LYS A 42 23.30 34.54 0.21
C LYS A 42 23.08 33.04 -0.04
N PRO A 43 24.13 32.25 -0.31
CA PRO A 43 23.98 30.80 -0.43
C PRO A 43 23.49 30.25 0.91
N CYS A 44 22.44 29.45 0.86
CA CYS A 44 21.95 28.70 2.01
C CYS A 44 23.11 27.88 2.56
N ASN A 45 23.37 28.00 3.86
CA ASN A 45 24.42 27.24 4.54
C ASN A 45 23.96 25.77 4.62
N TYR A 46 24.21 24.98 3.57
CA TYR A 46 23.97 23.55 3.61
C TYR A 46 24.92 22.93 4.64
N PRO A 47 24.42 22.16 5.63
CA PRO A 47 25.31 21.42 6.50
C PRO A 47 26.15 20.47 5.64
N SER A 48 27.47 20.66 5.69
CA SER A 48 28.47 19.76 5.11
C SER A 48 28.52 18.47 5.92
N GLY A 49 27.48 17.65 5.81
CA GLY A 49 27.45 16.29 6.33
C GLY A 49 28.00 15.33 5.27
N ASN A 50 28.84 14.39 5.70
CA ASN A 50 29.25 13.26 4.86
C ASN A 50 27.99 12.46 4.50
N TYR A 51 27.53 12.58 3.26
CA TYR A 51 26.51 11.67 2.75
C TYR A 51 27.21 10.32 2.55
N GLU A 52 26.88 9.34 3.39
CA GLU A 52 27.24 7.97 3.07
C GLU A 52 26.46 7.59 1.82
N THR A 53 27.18 7.38 0.72
CA THR A 53 26.60 6.89 -0.52
C THR A 53 26.04 5.50 -0.25
N ILE A 54 24.73 5.40 0.01
CA ILE A 54 24.04 4.12 0.17
C ILE A 54 24.19 3.40 -1.17
N SER A 55 24.93 2.28 -1.17
CA SER A 55 25.09 1.45 -2.36
C SER A 55 23.71 1.05 -2.90
N THR A 56 23.55 1.09 -4.22
CA THR A 56 22.31 0.73 -4.92
C THR A 56 21.83 -0.68 -4.58
N ASP A 57 22.74 -1.58 -4.17
CA ASP A 57 22.42 -2.94 -3.73
C ASP A 57 21.68 -2.97 -2.38
N GLN A 58 21.84 -1.95 -1.53
CA GLN A 58 21.11 -1.83 -0.27
C GLN A 58 19.66 -1.36 -0.48
N LEU A 59 19.33 -0.81 -1.65
CA LEU A 59 17.98 -0.34 -2.01
C LEU A 59 17.12 -1.43 -2.63
N GLN A 60 17.70 -2.58 -3.01
CA GLN A 60 16.94 -3.68 -3.58
C GLN A 60 16.18 -4.43 -2.47
N PRO A 61 14.90 -4.78 -2.70
CA PRO A 61 14.12 -5.56 -1.75
C PRO A 61 14.79 -6.93 -1.56
N LYS A 62 15.02 -7.30 -0.30
CA LYS A 62 15.67 -8.56 0.09
C LYS A 62 14.64 -9.68 0.28
N SER A 63 13.38 -9.31 0.49
CA SER A 63 12.27 -10.23 0.68
C SER A 63 10.95 -9.68 0.14
N VAL A 64 9.99 -10.58 -0.03
CA VAL A 64 8.60 -10.23 -0.32
C VAL A 64 7.99 -9.31 0.76
N PHE A 65 8.51 -9.35 1.99
CA PHE A 65 8.03 -8.48 3.06
C PHE A 65 8.45 -7.03 2.87
N ASP A 66 9.60 -6.76 2.23
CA ASP A 66 10.00 -5.41 1.86
C ASP A 66 9.04 -4.82 0.81
N TRP A 67 8.62 -5.66 -0.15
CA TRP A 67 7.56 -5.29 -1.10
C TRP A 67 6.23 -5.03 -0.38
N VAL A 68 5.82 -5.90 0.53
CA VAL A 68 4.58 -5.71 1.31
C VAL A 68 4.63 -4.41 2.09
N ASP A 69 5.71 -4.14 2.81
CA ASP A 69 5.86 -2.93 3.63
C ASP A 69 5.77 -1.67 2.78
N SER A 70 6.47 -1.65 1.65
CA SER A 70 6.46 -0.53 0.71
C SER A 70 5.06 -0.31 0.09
N ILE A 71 4.48 -1.35 -0.52
CA ILE A 71 3.19 -1.24 -1.23
C ILE A 71 2.06 -0.92 -0.25
N ALA A 72 2.00 -1.60 0.90
CA ALA A 72 0.95 -1.41 1.87
C ALA A 72 0.99 -0.01 2.48
N THR A 73 2.18 0.48 2.85
CA THR A 73 2.36 1.85 3.34
C THR A 73 1.91 2.87 2.29
N ALA A 74 2.31 2.71 1.03
CA ALA A 74 1.91 3.60 -0.05
C ALA A 74 0.39 3.63 -0.29
N MET A 75 -0.33 2.54 0.02
CA MET A 75 -1.78 2.43 -0.13
C MET A 75 -2.57 2.74 1.15
N GLY A 76 -1.90 3.11 2.26
CA GLY A 76 -2.55 3.33 3.55
C GLY A 76 -3.14 2.06 4.16
N VAL A 77 -2.57 0.89 3.85
CA VAL A 77 -2.92 -0.41 4.44
C VAL A 77 -1.85 -0.77 5.48
N PRO A 78 -2.21 -1.16 6.72
CA PRO A 78 -1.24 -1.57 7.71
C PRO A 78 -0.41 -2.76 7.20
N PRO A 79 0.93 -2.65 7.11
CA PRO A 79 1.74 -3.75 6.59
C PRO A 79 1.65 -5.03 7.42
N GLY A 80 1.56 -4.89 8.75
CA GLY A 80 1.32 -6.03 9.66
C GLY A 80 0.06 -6.81 9.30
N PHE A 81 -1.04 -6.09 9.00
CA PHE A 81 -2.29 -6.72 8.60
C PHE A 81 -2.13 -7.51 7.30
N VAL A 82 -1.44 -6.96 6.28
CA VAL A 82 -1.18 -7.69 5.02
C VAL A 82 -0.35 -8.95 5.29
N LYS A 83 0.65 -8.88 6.16
CA LYS A 83 1.48 -10.02 6.56
C LYS A 83 0.64 -11.11 7.26
N ASP A 84 -0.29 -10.74 8.13
CA ASP A 84 -1.20 -11.70 8.76
C ASP A 84 -2.17 -12.32 7.75
N VAL A 85 -2.70 -11.53 6.81
CA VAL A 85 -3.54 -12.06 5.73
C VAL A 85 -2.78 -13.07 4.88
N GLY A 86 -1.58 -12.75 4.37
CA GLY A 86 -0.82 -13.71 3.57
C GLY A 86 -0.34 -14.92 4.37
N ARG A 87 -0.15 -14.79 5.69
CA ARG A 87 0.10 -15.93 6.57
C ARG A 87 -1.12 -16.86 6.60
N ASN A 88 -2.33 -16.33 6.56
CA ASN A 88 -3.55 -17.13 6.52
C ASN A 88 -3.81 -17.73 5.13
N GLU A 89 -3.48 -17.00 4.06
CA GLU A 89 -3.76 -17.41 2.67
C GLU A 89 -2.75 -18.40 2.09
N SER A 90 -1.45 -18.18 2.28
CA SER A 90 -0.40 -18.98 1.63
C SER A 90 0.72 -19.46 2.56
N LYS A 91 0.81 -18.91 3.77
CA LYS A 91 1.93 -19.13 4.71
C LYS A 91 3.27 -18.55 4.21
N TRP A 92 3.24 -17.63 3.24
CA TRP A 92 4.43 -16.94 2.70
C TRP A 92 5.56 -17.89 2.26
N PRO A 93 5.33 -18.78 1.27
CA PRO A 93 6.35 -19.71 0.86
C PRO A 93 7.52 -18.96 0.21
N LYS A 94 8.75 -19.33 0.61
CA LYS A 94 10.02 -18.78 0.10
C LYS A 94 10.01 -17.23 0.06
N PRO A 95 9.92 -16.55 1.22
CA PRO A 95 9.76 -15.09 1.24
C PRO A 95 10.98 -14.34 0.66
N ASN A 96 12.16 -14.97 0.67
CA ASN A 96 13.38 -14.39 0.10
C ASN A 96 13.55 -14.67 -1.40
N ASN A 97 12.61 -15.37 -2.04
CA ASN A 97 12.62 -15.62 -3.48
C ASN A 97 11.51 -14.81 -4.16
N LEU A 98 11.84 -13.60 -4.60
CA LEU A 98 10.92 -12.65 -5.22
C LEU A 98 10.22 -13.19 -6.48
N ASN A 99 10.83 -14.16 -7.17
CA ASN A 99 10.32 -14.76 -8.39
C ASN A 99 9.60 -16.09 -8.15
N TYR A 100 9.40 -16.50 -6.89
CA TYR A 100 8.68 -17.73 -6.58
C TYR A 100 7.22 -17.63 -7.04
N LEU A 101 6.80 -18.61 -7.84
CA LEU A 101 5.45 -18.65 -8.39
C LEU A 101 4.51 -19.38 -7.44
N ILE A 102 3.43 -18.68 -7.07
CA ILE A 102 2.34 -19.20 -6.25
C ILE A 102 1.07 -19.05 -7.10
N PRO A 103 0.29 -20.11 -7.32
CA PRO A 103 -1.03 -19.97 -7.94
C PRO A 103 -1.82 -18.91 -7.18
N ASN A 104 -2.31 -17.89 -7.88
CA ASN A 104 -3.05 -16.75 -7.31
C ASN A 104 -2.26 -15.84 -6.34
N GLY A 105 -0.94 -15.99 -6.25
CA GLY A 105 -0.06 -15.13 -5.44
C GLY A 105 -0.15 -15.37 -3.92
N ASP A 106 0.68 -14.64 -3.16
CA ASP A 106 0.78 -14.78 -1.69
C ASP A 106 -0.51 -14.51 -0.94
N LEU A 107 -1.37 -13.65 -1.50
CA LEU A 107 -2.66 -13.25 -0.93
C LEU A 107 -3.84 -14.03 -1.52
N GLN A 108 -3.59 -15.05 -2.36
CA GLN A 108 -4.61 -15.93 -2.97
C GLN A 108 -5.74 -15.17 -3.70
N ILE A 109 -5.38 -14.27 -4.61
CA ILE A 109 -6.32 -13.47 -5.40
C ILE A 109 -7.03 -14.32 -6.45
N MET A 110 -8.36 -14.37 -6.39
CA MET A 110 -9.14 -15.04 -7.43
C MET A 110 -8.83 -14.50 -8.83
N PRO A 111 -8.76 -15.34 -9.87
CA PRO A 111 -8.39 -14.91 -11.23
C PRO A 111 -9.24 -13.77 -11.80
N ALA A 112 -10.54 -13.75 -11.50
CA ALA A 112 -11.45 -12.69 -11.93
C ALA A 112 -11.10 -11.34 -11.26
N THR A 113 -10.89 -11.36 -9.94
CA THR A 113 -10.43 -10.19 -9.18
C THR A 113 -9.11 -9.67 -9.74
N TYR A 114 -8.15 -10.57 -9.99
CA TYR A 114 -6.87 -10.18 -10.58
C TYR A 114 -7.04 -9.47 -11.91
N LYS A 115 -7.82 -10.04 -12.85
CA LYS A 115 -8.06 -9.45 -14.17
C LYS A 115 -8.65 -8.04 -14.08
N ILE A 116 -9.63 -7.83 -13.20
CA ILE A 116 -10.29 -6.53 -13.01
C ILE A 116 -9.31 -5.50 -12.45
N TRP A 117 -8.64 -5.84 -11.36
CA TRP A 117 -7.77 -4.91 -10.63
C TRP A 117 -6.47 -4.62 -11.37
N TYR A 118 -5.89 -5.62 -12.03
CA TYR A 118 -4.72 -5.44 -12.88
C TYR A 118 -4.98 -4.38 -13.96
N LYS A 119 -6.15 -4.42 -14.62
CA LYS A 119 -6.56 -3.39 -15.58
C LYS A 119 -6.85 -2.05 -14.91
N LYS A 120 -7.59 -2.05 -13.79
CA LYS A 120 -7.97 -0.83 -13.06
C LYS A 120 -6.74 -0.04 -12.57
N LEU A 121 -5.69 -0.73 -12.19
CA LEU A 121 -4.43 -0.16 -11.69
C LEU A 121 -3.41 0.13 -12.81
N GLY A 122 -3.74 -0.17 -14.08
CA GLY A 122 -2.85 0.07 -15.21
C GLY A 122 -1.55 -0.72 -15.18
N LEU A 123 -1.54 -1.92 -14.58
CA LEU A 123 -0.32 -2.71 -14.41
C LEU A 123 0.17 -3.32 -15.73
N THR A 124 1.48 -3.51 -15.81
CA THR A 124 2.19 -4.19 -16.92
C THR A 124 3.01 -5.38 -16.38
N GLY A 125 3.53 -6.23 -17.27
CA GLY A 125 4.37 -7.37 -16.89
C GLY A 125 3.63 -8.65 -16.49
N GLY A 126 2.29 -8.65 -16.46
CA GLY A 126 1.48 -9.87 -16.29
C GLY A 126 1.49 -10.44 -14.87
N LYS A 127 1.27 -11.77 -14.77
CA LYS A 127 1.09 -12.51 -13.50
C LYS A 127 2.40 -12.72 -12.73
N THR A 128 2.97 -11.65 -12.19
CA THR A 128 4.15 -11.69 -11.32
C THR A 128 3.74 -11.68 -9.85
N ARG A 129 4.61 -12.19 -8.97
CA ARG A 129 4.42 -12.15 -7.51
C ARG A 129 4.18 -10.71 -7.04
N TYR A 130 4.96 -9.76 -7.55
CA TYR A 130 4.80 -8.32 -7.28
C TYR A 130 3.42 -7.78 -7.68
N ASN A 131 2.96 -8.07 -8.90
CA ASN A 131 1.64 -7.59 -9.35
C ASN A 131 0.49 -8.22 -8.56
N TYR A 132 0.64 -9.48 -8.10
CA TYR A 132 -0.34 -10.07 -7.18
C TYR A 132 -0.39 -9.35 -5.83
N LEU A 133 0.75 -8.89 -5.30
CA LEU A 133 0.77 -8.10 -4.06
C LEU A 133 0.09 -6.75 -4.24
N ILE A 134 0.42 -6.01 -5.30
CA ILE A 134 -0.23 -4.73 -5.61
C ILE A 134 -1.75 -4.92 -5.69
N VAL A 135 -2.20 -5.89 -6.49
CA VAL A 135 -3.63 -6.18 -6.64
C VAL A 135 -4.28 -6.56 -5.31
N GLY A 136 -3.64 -7.44 -4.52
CA GLY A 136 -4.24 -7.91 -3.28
C GLY A 136 -4.32 -6.85 -2.20
N ILE A 137 -3.29 -6.02 -2.06
CA ILE A 137 -3.27 -4.90 -1.12
C ILE A 137 -4.30 -3.84 -1.54
N ALA A 138 -4.38 -3.50 -2.82
CA ALA A 138 -5.40 -2.59 -3.34
C ALA A 138 -6.82 -3.13 -3.11
N TYR A 139 -7.02 -4.44 -3.31
CA TYR A 139 -8.32 -5.07 -3.07
C TYR A 139 -8.69 -5.11 -1.58
N LEU A 140 -7.73 -5.33 -0.67
CA LEU A 140 -7.96 -5.20 0.78
C LEU A 140 -8.40 -3.78 1.16
N LYS A 141 -7.73 -2.76 0.62
CA LYS A 141 -8.14 -1.35 0.84
C LYS A 141 -9.55 -1.10 0.35
N TYR A 142 -9.90 -1.60 -0.84
CA TYR A 142 -11.25 -1.51 -1.36
C TYR A 142 -12.27 -2.21 -0.47
N CYS A 143 -11.97 -3.40 0.05
CA CYS A 143 -12.88 -4.10 0.96
C CYS A 143 -13.14 -3.30 2.25
N LYS A 144 -12.14 -2.56 2.76
CA LYS A 144 -12.35 -1.63 3.88
C LYS A 144 -13.29 -0.50 3.51
N ASP A 145 -13.12 0.09 2.33
CA ASP A 145 -13.94 1.20 1.83
C ASP A 145 -15.38 0.77 1.52
N GLN A 146 -15.63 -0.52 1.26
CA GLN A 146 -16.98 -1.09 1.12
C GLN A 146 -17.64 -1.46 2.45
N GLY A 147 -16.87 -1.50 3.53
CA GLY A 147 -17.35 -1.80 4.87
C GLY A 147 -17.72 -0.56 5.67
N ASP A 148 -17.70 -0.73 6.98
CA ASP A 148 -17.85 0.23 8.06
C ASP A 148 -16.53 0.96 8.37
N GLY A 149 -15.50 0.69 7.57
CA GLY A 149 -14.18 1.24 7.76
C GLY A 149 -13.29 0.44 8.71
N THR A 150 -13.63 -0.78 9.14
CA THR A 150 -12.74 -1.66 9.92
C THR A 150 -11.96 -2.65 9.05
N TRP A 151 -10.73 -2.97 9.43
CA TRP A 151 -9.91 -4.00 8.81
C TRP A 151 -10.45 -5.40 9.10
N ARG A 152 -11.10 -5.61 10.24
CA ARG A 152 -11.83 -6.84 10.55
C ARG A 152 -12.92 -7.10 9.51
N GLN A 153 -13.74 -6.11 9.19
CA GLN A 153 -14.75 -6.29 8.14
C GLN A 153 -14.12 -6.41 6.75
N ALA A 154 -13.08 -5.62 6.46
CA ALA A 154 -12.33 -5.72 5.21
C ALA A 154 -11.82 -7.14 4.96
N ARG A 155 -11.21 -7.78 5.97
CA ARG A 155 -10.73 -9.17 5.88
C ARG A 155 -11.86 -10.15 5.58
N TYR A 156 -13.00 -9.98 6.25
CA TYR A 156 -14.15 -10.86 6.03
C TYR A 156 -14.67 -10.72 4.60
N ILE A 157 -14.89 -9.49 4.13
CA ILE A 157 -15.36 -9.22 2.75
C ILE A 157 -14.36 -9.75 1.73
N TYR A 158 -13.06 -9.57 1.96
CA TYR A 158 -12.02 -10.09 1.08
C TYR A 158 -12.13 -11.61 0.88
N ALA A 159 -12.38 -12.36 1.94
CA ALA A 159 -12.45 -13.82 1.89
C ALA A 159 -13.83 -14.38 1.51
N ARG A 160 -14.92 -13.64 1.79
CA ARG A 160 -16.31 -14.13 1.70
C ARG A 160 -17.21 -13.31 0.79
N GLY A 161 -16.70 -12.26 0.16
CA GLY A 161 -17.38 -11.41 -0.81
C GLY A 161 -18.35 -10.38 -0.22
N ARG A 162 -19.07 -10.72 0.86
CA ARG A 162 -20.00 -9.79 1.55
C ARG A 162 -19.90 -9.96 3.05
N TRP A 163 -20.03 -8.85 3.79
CA TRP A 163 -20.14 -8.92 5.24
C TRP A 163 -21.38 -9.68 5.70
N LYS A 164 -21.20 -10.46 6.76
CA LYS A 164 -22.26 -11.13 7.50
C LYS A 164 -22.08 -10.79 8.97
N ASN A 165 -23.17 -10.58 9.72
CA ASN A 165 -23.04 -10.23 11.14
C ASN A 165 -22.37 -11.37 11.92
N PRO A 166 -21.51 -11.08 12.91
CA PRO A 166 -20.78 -12.09 13.67
C PRO A 166 -21.67 -13.13 14.35
N SER A 167 -22.91 -12.77 14.72
CA SER A 167 -23.89 -13.70 15.29
C SER A 167 -24.36 -14.79 14.31
N GLN A 168 -24.15 -14.60 13.01
CA GLN A 168 -24.53 -15.52 11.94
C GLN A 168 -23.32 -16.31 11.40
N TRP A 169 -22.14 -16.12 11.98
CA TRP A 169 -20.94 -16.80 11.55
C TRP A 169 -20.97 -18.28 11.93
N THR A 170 -20.50 -19.10 11.01
CA THR A 170 -20.19 -20.50 11.26
C THR A 170 -18.98 -20.61 12.19
N LYS A 171 -18.80 -21.78 12.82
CA LYS A 171 -17.60 -22.07 13.63
C LYS A 171 -16.30 -21.87 12.84
N LEU A 172 -16.32 -22.15 11.54
CA LEU A 172 -15.17 -21.95 10.65
C LEU A 172 -14.88 -20.47 10.42
N GLU A 173 -15.90 -19.64 10.23
CA GLU A 173 -15.72 -18.19 10.08
C GLU A 173 -15.22 -17.55 11.38
N HIS A 174 -15.71 -18.01 12.55
CA HIS A 174 -15.17 -17.58 13.83
C HIS A 174 -13.68 -17.91 13.98
N ARG A 175 -13.29 -19.16 13.67
CA ARG A 175 -11.88 -19.58 13.73
C ARG A 175 -11.02 -18.76 12.76
N PHE A 176 -11.47 -18.65 11.52
CA PHE A 176 -10.78 -17.85 10.50
C PHE A 176 -10.56 -16.39 10.91
N MET A 177 -11.57 -15.79 11.56
CA MET A 177 -11.50 -14.41 12.03
C MET A 177 -10.80 -14.27 13.38
N SER A 178 -10.49 -15.34 14.10
CA SER A 178 -9.74 -15.27 15.37
C SER A 178 -8.22 -15.33 15.18
N ASP A 179 -7.74 -15.69 13.99
CA ASP A 179 -6.31 -15.84 13.70
C ASP A 179 -5.56 -14.50 13.59
N ILE A 180 -6.26 -13.37 13.67
CA ILE A 180 -5.71 -12.02 13.59
C ILE A 180 -6.11 -11.26 14.87
N ASP A 181 -5.14 -10.60 15.51
CA ASP A 181 -5.41 -9.69 16.62
C ASP A 181 -5.88 -8.33 16.09
N TRP A 182 -7.19 -8.12 16.12
CA TRP A 182 -7.82 -6.91 15.57
C TRP A 182 -7.44 -5.63 16.32
N LYS A 183 -7.02 -5.72 17.58
CA LYS A 183 -6.61 -4.54 18.39
C LYS A 183 -5.39 -3.83 17.82
N LEU A 184 -4.64 -4.49 16.94
CA LEU A 184 -3.48 -3.91 16.27
C LEU A 184 -3.86 -3.01 15.09
N TYR A 185 -5.09 -3.10 14.59
CA TYR A 185 -5.49 -2.52 13.31
C TYR A 185 -6.76 -1.65 13.38
N ASP A 186 -7.71 -2.01 14.24
CA ASP A 186 -8.98 -1.31 14.47
C ASP A 186 -9.03 -0.67 15.86
#